data_AF-A0A835QIX8-F1
#
_entry.id   AF-A0A835QIX8-F1
#
_cell.length_a   1.000
_cell.length_b   1.000
_cell.length_c   1.000
_cell.angle_alpha   90.00
_cell.angle_beta   90.00
_cell.angle_gamma   90.00
#
_symmetry.space_group_name_H-M   'P 1'
#
loop_
_entity.id
_entity.type
_entity.pdbx_description
1 polymer ?
#
loop_
_entity_poly.entity_id
_entity_poly.type
_entity_poly.pdbx_seq_one_letter_code
_entity_poly.pdbx_strand_id
1 'polypeptide(L)' 'MVSVLRVHLPSEIPVVGCEITPYVLLKRPDRTISNEDVPEAAPVGGCYIRYKWNFGLLKKGSIL' A
#
# COMPACT_ATOMS: atom_id res chain seq x y z
N MET A 1 10.43 6.02 -15.49
CA MET A 1 9.47 4.95 -15.16
C MET A 1 9.16 5.01 -13.68
N VAL A 2 7.89 4.94 -13.29
CA VAL A 2 7.50 4.81 -11.88
C VAL A 2 7.71 3.36 -11.46
N SER A 3 8.32 3.12 -10.29
CA SER A 3 8.48 1.76 -9.76
C SER A 3 8.23 1.71 -8.26
N VAL A 4 7.57 0.64 -7.82
CA VAL A 4 7.39 0.34 -6.39
C VAL A 4 8.67 -0.32 -5.87
N LEU A 5 9.27 0.29 -4.83
CA LEU A 5 10.49 -0.21 -4.20
C LEU A 5 10.19 -1.05 -2.95
N ARG A 6 9.17 -0.66 -2.18
CA ARG A 6 8.76 -1.33 -0.95
C ARG A 6 7.27 -1.15 -0.73
N VAL A 7 6.62 -2.20 -0.24
CA VAL A 7 5.26 -2.13 0.32
C VAL A 7 5.31 -2.79 1.69
N HIS A 8 4.81 -2.10 2.71
CA HIS A 8 4.55 -2.72 4.00
C HIS A 8 3.18 -2.31 4.52
N LEU A 9 2.47 -3.29 5.06
CA LEU A 9 1.32 -3.01 5.91
C LEU A 9 1.80 -2.83 7.35
N PRO A 10 1.11 -2.01 8.16
CA PRO A 10 1.32 -2.02 9.60
C PRO A 10 1.20 -3.46 10.10
N SER A 11 2.17 -3.91 10.92
CA SER A 11 2.20 -5.28 11.45
C SER A 11 1.11 -5.55 12.50
N GLU A 12 0.32 -4.54 12.82
CA GLU A 12 -0.70 -4.59 13.86
C GLU A 12 -1.96 -5.30 13.35
N ILE A 13 -2.68 -5.94 14.28
CA ILE A 13 -3.95 -6.57 13.99
C ILE A 13 -4.91 -5.47 13.49
N PRO A 14 -5.54 -5.62 12.32
CA PRO A 14 -6.48 -4.62 11.82
C PRO A 14 -7.63 -4.44 12.81
N VAL A 15 -7.85 -3.20 13.25
CA VAL A 15 -8.88 -2.84 14.21
C VAL A 15 -10.13 -2.33 13.49
N VAL A 16 -11.30 -2.81 13.92
CA VAL A 16 -12.59 -2.38 13.37
C VAL A 16 -12.75 -0.87 13.53
N GLY A 17 -13.08 -0.18 12.45
CA GLY A 17 -13.27 1.28 12.44
C GLY A 17 -11.97 2.09 12.33
N CYS A 18 -10.80 1.45 12.29
CA CYS A 18 -9.54 2.14 12.04
C CYS A 18 -9.16 2.07 10.56
N GLU A 19 -8.71 3.20 10.01
CA GLU A 19 -8.15 3.25 8.67
C GLU A 19 -6.82 2.50 8.62
N ILE A 20 -6.64 1.67 7.61
CA ILE A 20 -5.37 0.99 7.34
C ILE A 20 -4.71 1.69 6.17
N THR A 21 -3.58 2.33 6.42
CA THR A 21 -2.77 2.96 5.37
C THR A 21 -1.54 2.10 5.10
N PRO A 22 -1.39 1.54 3.89
CA PRO A 22 -0.15 0.87 3.50
C PRO A 22 0.96 1.91 3.32
N TYR A 23 2.18 1.56 3.72
CA TYR A 23 3.34 2.34 3.35
C TYR A 23 3.87 1.83 2.01
N VAL A 24 3.95 2.75 1.04
CA VAL A 24 4.48 2.46 -0.29
C VAL A 24 5.66 3.37 -0.53
N LEU A 25 6.82 2.79 -0.82
CA LEU A 25 7.99 3.54 -1.26
C LEU A 25 8.08 3.49 -2.78
N LEU A 26 8.00 4.66 -3.41
CA LEU A 26 8.05 4.81 -4.85
C LEU A 26 9.38 5.40 -5.30
N LYS A 27 9.88 4.93 -6.44
CA LYS A 27 10.86 5.64 -7.26
C LYS A 27 10.14 6.35 -8.39
N ARG A 28 10.28 7.68 -8.44
CA ARG A 28 9.66 8.54 -9.43
C ARG A 28 10.51 8.63 -10.71
N PRO A 29 9.96 9.14 -11.83
CA PRO A 29 10.69 9.25 -13.10
C PRO A 29 11.93 10.16 -13.02
N ASP A 30 11.89 11.17 -12.16
CA ASP A 30 12.98 12.09 -11.83
C ASP A 30 14.06 11.45 -10.92
N ARG A 31 13.94 10.16 -10.63
CA ARG A 31 14.80 9.35 -9.74
C ARG A 31 14.67 9.68 -8.25
N THR A 32 13.76 10.57 -7.86
CA THR A 32 13.46 10.80 -6.45
C THR A 32 12.77 9.59 -5.84
N ILE A 33 13.00 9.40 -4.54
CA ILE A 33 12.35 8.37 -3.74
C ILE A 33 11.37 9.08 -2.81
N SER A 34 10.12 8.66 -2.81
CA SER A 34 9.06 9.26 -1.99
C SER A 34 8.10 8.19 -1.48
N ASN A 35 7.55 8.44 -0.30
CA ASN A 35 6.46 7.65 0.31
C ASN A 35 5.12 8.39 0.30
N GLU A 36 5.03 9.52 -0.41
CA GLU A 36 3.78 10.24 -0.60
C GLU A 36 2.84 9.44 -1.49
N ASP A 37 1.54 9.50 -1.18
CA ASP A 37 0.50 8.92 -2.01
C ASP A 37 0.47 9.55 -3.41
N VAL A 38 0.05 8.75 -4.39
CA VAL A 38 -0.13 9.20 -5.78
C VAL A 38 -1.60 8.99 -6.15
N PRO A 39 -2.47 10.00 -5.92
CA PRO A 39 -3.89 9.88 -6.21
C PRO A 39 -4.18 9.96 -7.70
N GLU A 40 -5.33 9.45 -8.12
CA GLU A 40 -5.80 9.52 -9.51
C GLU A 40 -5.92 10.97 -10.02
N ALA A 41 -6.23 11.92 -9.13
CA ALA A 41 -6.31 13.35 -9.44
C ALA A 41 -4.95 14.03 -9.69
N ALA A 42 -3.84 13.41 -9.24
CA ALA A 42 -2.49 13.94 -9.42
C ALA A 42 -1.50 12.81 -9.77
N PRO A 43 -1.63 12.22 -10.97
CA PRO A 43 -0.82 11.07 -11.37
C PRO A 43 0.65 11.46 -11.59
N VAL A 44 1.58 10.60 -11.19
CA VAL A 44 3.01 10.78 -11.44
C VAL A 44 3.40 9.93 -12.64
N GLY A 45 3.92 10.56 -13.70
CA GLY A 45 4.32 9.86 -14.91
C GLY A 45 3.18 9.06 -15.57
N GLY A 46 1.94 9.53 -15.43
CA GLY A 46 0.73 8.85 -15.93
C GLY A 46 0.26 7.67 -15.08
N CYS A 47 0.89 7.41 -13.92
CA CYS A 47 0.51 6.33 -13.01
C CYS A 47 -0.08 6.90 -11.70
N TYR A 48 -0.99 6.14 -11.09
CA TYR A 48 -1.55 6.40 -9.75
C TYR A 48 -1.61 5.10 -8.95
N ILE A 49 -1.73 5.21 -7.63
CA ILE A 49 -1.84 4.05 -6.74
C ILE A 49 -3.31 3.72 -6.50
N ARG A 50 -3.65 2.42 -6.53
CA ARG A 50 -4.95 1.89 -6.13
C ARG A 50 -4.77 0.70 -5.21
N TYR A 51 -5.38 0.75 -4.04
CA TYR A 51 -5.37 -0.34 -3.06
C TYR A 51 -6.62 -1.20 -3.21
N LYS A 52 -6.47 -2.52 -3.06
CA LYS A 52 -7.58 -3.47 -2.97
C LYS A 52 -7.33 -4.43 -1.81
N TRP A 53 -8.20 -4.38 -0.81
CA TRP A 53 -8.14 -5.26 0.35
C TRP A 53 -8.76 -6.62 0.03
N ASN A 54 -8.02 -7.70 0.32
CA ASN A 54 -8.53 -9.06 0.26
C ASN A 54 -8.57 -9.61 1.69
N PHE A 55 -9.76 -9.98 2.16
CA PHE A 55 -9.93 -10.55 3.50
C PHE A 55 -9.99 -12.08 3.39
N GLY A 56 -9.09 -12.76 4.10
CA GLY A 56 -9.11 -14.21 4.25
C GLY A 56 -9.93 -14.60 5.47
N LEU A 57 -10.80 -15.60 5.34
CA LEU A 57 -11.38 -16.28 6.49
C LEU A 57 -10.26 -17.11 7.14
N LEU A 58 -9.73 -16.67 8.28
CA LEU A 58 -8.93 -17.54 9.13
C LEU A 58 -9.83 -18.70 9.56
N LYS A 59 -9.55 -19.92 9.10
CA LYS A 59 -10.21 -21.11 9.64
C LYS A 59 -9.85 -21.19 11.12
N LYS A 60 -10.85 -21.20 11.99
CA LYS A 60 -10.68 -21.53 13.42
C LYS A 60 -9.90 -22.86 13.50
N GLY A 61 -8.65 -22.83 13.96
CA GLY A 61 -7.88 -24.04 14.30
C GLY A 61 -6.44 -24.12 13.81
N SER A 62 -5.93 -23.19 13.00
CA SER A 62 -4.52 -23.22 12.58
C SER A 62 -3.65 -22.29 13.43
N ILE A 63 -3.46 -22.67 14.69
CA ILE A 63 -2.26 -22.32 15.45
C ILE A 63 -1.71 -23.64 15.98
N LEU A 64 -0.79 -24.23 15.22
CA LEU A 64 0.34 -25.08 15.63
C LEU A 64 1.17 -25.37 14.36
#